data_AF-A0A2E6XDB7-F1
#
_entry.id   AF-A0A2E6XDB7-F1
#
_cell.length_a   1.000
_cell.length_b   1.000
_cell.length_c   1.000
_cell.angle_alpha   90.00
_cell.angle_beta   90.00
_cell.angle_gamma   90.00
#
_symmetry.space_group_name_H-M   'P 1'
#
loop_
_entity.id
_entity.type
_entity.pdbx_description
1 polymer ?
#
loop_
_entity_poly.entity_id
_entity_poly.type
_entity_poly.pdbx_seq_one_letter_code
_entity_poly.pdbx_strand_id
1 'polypeptide(L)'
;MSKQAGYMGQELLNPPSVEGWHTGIEWINSGSLMKRINFVADMIGDTSRPGVKRIIDRLQAQGSLGPAELVDQCLDLVGPVKAGAASHQQLVEHASQRGEFRWGTA
;
A
#
# COMPACT_ATOMS: atom_id res chain seq x y z
N MET A 1 20.68 27.98 -27.90
CA MET A 1 20.35 27.65 -26.49
C MET A 1 19.60 26.32 -26.31
N SER A 2 19.31 25.54 -27.34
CA SER A 2 18.48 24.32 -27.25
C SER A 2 19.20 23.02 -26.81
N LYS A 3 20.53 23.02 -26.65
CA LYS A 3 21.31 21.80 -26.31
C LYS A 3 21.63 21.65 -24.82
N GLN A 4 21.38 22.67 -23.99
CA GLN A 4 21.72 22.64 -22.56
C GLN A 4 20.87 21.65 -21.77
N ALA A 5 19.58 21.50 -22.13
CA ALA A 5 18.71 20.47 -21.54
C ALA A 5 19.19 19.04 -21.88
N GLY A 6 19.77 18.81 -23.06
CA GLY A 6 20.36 17.52 -23.43
C GLY A 6 21.62 17.18 -22.64
N TYR A 7 22.49 18.16 -22.36
CA TYR A 7 23.68 17.94 -21.52
C TYR A 7 23.35 17.59 -20.07
N MET A 8 22.20 18.02 -19.57
CA MET A 8 21.69 17.65 -18.24
C MET A 8 20.81 16.41 -18.26
N GLY A 9 20.66 15.75 -19.42
CA GLY A 9 19.86 14.54 -19.52
C GLY A 9 18.36 14.78 -19.38
N GLN A 10 17.83 15.83 -20.01
CA GLN A 10 16.41 16.13 -20.01
C GLN A 10 15.91 16.41 -21.44
N GLU A 11 16.09 15.44 -22.34
CA GLU A 11 15.47 15.50 -23.67
C GLU A 11 13.98 15.13 -23.60
N LEU A 12 13.14 15.98 -24.18
CA LEU A 12 11.67 15.94 -24.06
C LEU A 12 11.05 14.63 -24.57
N LEU A 13 11.69 13.97 -25.53
CA LEU A 13 11.22 12.73 -26.19
C LEU A 13 12.22 11.57 -26.07
N ASN A 14 13.28 11.74 -25.28
CA ASN A 14 14.32 10.73 -25.10
C ASN A 14 14.98 10.90 -23.71
N PRO A 15 14.22 10.70 -22.62
CA PRO A 15 14.78 10.84 -21.29
C PRO A 15 15.95 9.87 -21.13
N PRO A 16 17.10 10.31 -20.61
CA PRO A 16 18.27 9.46 -20.47
C PRO A 16 18.00 8.33 -19.49
N SER A 17 18.66 7.21 -19.76
CA SER A 17 18.97 6.21 -18.75
C SER A 17 19.86 6.86 -17.70
N VAL A 18 19.31 7.19 -16.54
CA VAL A 18 20.15 7.39 -15.36
C VAL A 18 20.74 6.02 -15.02
N GLU A 19 22.06 5.90 -14.93
CA GLU A 19 22.69 4.72 -14.34
C GLU A 19 22.09 4.49 -12.94
N GLY A 20 21.09 3.61 -12.85
CA GLY A 20 20.33 3.35 -11.64
C GLY A 20 18.83 3.10 -11.84
N TRP A 21 18.23 3.49 -12.97
CA TRP A 21 16.83 3.16 -13.27
C TRP A 21 16.78 2.21 -14.46
N HIS A 22 16.51 0.93 -14.18
CA HIS A 22 16.12 0.00 -15.23
C HIS A 22 14.77 0.47 -15.79
N THR A 23 14.77 1.14 -16.94
CA THR A 23 13.55 1.34 -17.74
C THR A 23 13.37 0.13 -18.68
N GLY A 24 12.12 -0.19 -19.04
CA GLY A 24 11.76 -1.43 -19.77
C GLY A 24 11.09 -2.44 -18.83
N ILE A 25 10.31 -3.42 -19.34
CA ILE A 25 9.42 -4.32 -18.57
C ILE A 25 10.11 -4.95 -17.32
N GLU A 26 11.42 -5.13 -17.39
CA GLU A 26 12.31 -5.60 -16.31
C GLU A 26 12.35 -4.73 -15.03
N TRP A 27 11.83 -3.50 -15.08
CA TRP A 27 11.69 -2.60 -13.91
C TRP A 27 10.71 -3.14 -12.85
N ILE A 28 9.78 -4.01 -13.28
CA ILE A 28 8.93 -4.81 -12.40
C ILE A 28 9.46 -6.24 -12.45
N ASN A 29 10.34 -6.55 -11.51
CA ASN A 29 10.78 -7.92 -11.25
C ASN A 29 10.39 -8.35 -9.83
N SER A 30 10.44 -9.65 -9.57
CA SER A 30 10.05 -10.25 -8.27
C SER A 30 10.79 -9.62 -7.09
N GLY A 31 12.08 -9.29 -7.25
CA GLY A 31 12.87 -8.63 -6.21
C GLY A 31 12.41 -7.20 -5.91
N SER A 32 12.18 -6.39 -6.94
CA SER A 32 11.65 -5.03 -6.81
C SER A 32 10.22 -5.01 -6.25
N LEU A 33 9.40 -6.01 -6.62
CA LEU A 33 8.04 -6.18 -6.11
C LEU A 33 8.05 -6.53 -4.62
N MET A 34 8.87 -7.50 -4.21
CA MET A 34 9.02 -7.88 -2.81
C MET A 34 9.47 -6.69 -1.94
N LYS A 35 10.44 -5.90 -2.44
CA LYS A 35 10.87 -4.68 -1.74
C LYS A 35 9.73 -3.66 -1.57
N ARG A 36 8.87 -3.48 -2.57
CA ARG A 36 7.70 -2.58 -2.47
C ARG A 36 6.67 -3.10 -1.48
N ILE A 37 6.38 -4.40 -1.49
CA ILE A 37 5.47 -5.04 -0.53
C ILE A 37 5.97 -4.83 0.89
N ASN A 38 7.25 -5.13 1.15
CA ASN A 38 7.85 -4.96 2.48
C ASN A 38 7.85 -3.49 2.90
N PHE A 39 8.22 -2.57 2.01
CA PHE A 39 8.15 -1.14 2.32
C PHE A 39 6.74 -0.72 2.73
N VAL A 40 5.70 -1.10 1.97
CA VAL A 40 4.31 -0.74 2.33
C VAL A 40 3.91 -1.40 3.65
N ALA A 41 4.27 -2.66 3.88
CA ALA A 41 4.01 -3.35 5.14
C ALA A 41 4.67 -2.64 6.33
N ASP A 42 5.92 -2.20 6.20
CA ASP A 42 6.64 -1.43 7.23
C ASP A 42 5.99 -0.07 7.46
N MET A 43 5.57 0.63 6.40
CA MET A 43 4.95 1.96 6.52
C MET A 43 3.56 1.90 7.16
N ILE A 44 2.76 0.87 6.86
CA ILE A 44 1.41 0.70 7.41
C ILE A 44 1.45 0.04 8.80
N GLY A 45 2.42 -0.84 9.06
CA GLY A 45 2.59 -1.50 10.36
C GLY A 45 3.08 -0.57 11.47
N ASP A 46 3.71 0.54 11.13
CA ASP A 46 4.14 1.56 12.09
C ASP A 46 2.98 2.46 12.53
N THR A 47 2.34 2.07 13.64
CA THR A 47 1.17 2.75 14.24
C THR A 47 1.51 4.11 14.86
N SER A 48 2.80 4.46 15.00
CA SER A 48 3.22 5.78 15.49
C SER A 48 3.03 6.88 14.44
N ARG A 49 2.89 6.50 13.16
CA ARG A 49 2.75 7.44 12.06
C ARG A 49 1.40 8.16 12.11
N PRO A 50 1.35 9.49 11.95
CA PRO A 50 0.10 10.24 12.01
C PRO A 50 -0.97 9.76 11.02
N GLY A 51 -0.56 9.33 9.81
CA GLY A 51 -1.48 8.81 8.80
C GLY A 51 -2.08 7.45 9.19
N VAL A 52 -1.24 6.53 9.66
CA VAL A 52 -1.67 5.20 10.11
C VAL A 52 -2.57 5.33 11.34
N LYS A 53 -2.18 6.17 12.31
CA LYS A 53 -3.01 6.46 13.48
C LYS A 53 -4.39 6.97 13.08
N ARG A 54 -4.49 7.89 12.11
CA ARG A 54 -5.80 8.36 11.61
C ARG A 54 -6.64 7.25 10.97
N ILE A 55 -6.02 6.30 10.27
CA ILE A 55 -6.73 5.13 9.72
C ILE A 55 -7.28 4.28 10.87
N ILE A 56 -6.46 3.99 11.89
CA ILE A 56 -6.86 3.23 13.08
C ILE A 56 -7.98 3.95 13.84
N ASP A 57 -7.83 5.26 14.09
CA ASP A 57 -8.84 6.08 14.78
C ASP A 57 -10.18 6.06 14.02
N ARG A 58 -10.13 6.08 12.67
CA ARG A 58 -11.33 5.98 11.82
C ARG A 58 -11.97 4.58 11.89
N LEU A 59 -11.19 3.51 11.94
CA LEU A 59 -11.71 2.16 12.18
C LEU A 59 -12.32 2.07 13.58
N GLN A 60 -11.69 2.66 14.59
CA GLN A 60 -12.16 2.65 15.96
C GLN A 60 -13.48 3.39 16.15
N ALA A 61 -13.67 4.49 15.43
CA ALA A 61 -14.93 5.23 15.43
C ALA A 61 -16.13 4.43 14.88
N GLN A 62 -15.90 3.33 14.17
CA GLN A 62 -16.96 2.45 13.66
C GLN A 62 -17.43 1.41 14.70
N GLY A 63 -16.74 1.29 15.83
CA GLY A 63 -17.09 0.35 16.90
C GLY A 63 -16.61 -1.08 16.63
N SER A 64 -17.38 -2.05 17.13
CA SER A 64 -17.13 -3.48 16.90
C SER A 64 -17.53 -3.85 15.47
N LEU A 65 -16.63 -4.51 14.75
CA LEU A 65 -16.84 -4.91 13.36
C LEU A 65 -16.73 -6.44 13.25
N GLY A 66 -17.62 -7.04 12.45
CA GLY A 66 -17.44 -8.42 12.03
C GLY A 66 -16.20 -8.58 11.13
N PRO A 67 -15.65 -9.80 10.95
CA PRO A 67 -14.45 -10.01 10.14
C PRO A 67 -14.54 -9.50 8.69
N ALA A 68 -15.69 -9.70 8.03
CA ALA A 68 -15.93 -9.21 6.67
C ALA A 68 -15.95 -7.68 6.62
N GLU A 69 -16.71 -7.05 7.53
CA GLU A 69 -16.80 -5.60 7.64
C GLU A 69 -15.44 -4.98 7.97
N LEU A 70 -14.66 -5.59 8.87
CA LEU A 70 -13.31 -5.14 9.19
C LEU A 70 -12.42 -5.10 7.95
N VAL A 71 -12.44 -6.16 7.14
CA VAL A 71 -11.68 -6.24 5.88
C VAL A 71 -12.14 -5.17 4.90
N ASP A 72 -13.45 -5.01 4.69
CA ASP A 72 -14.00 -4.01 3.78
C ASP A 72 -13.58 -2.59 4.19
N GLN A 73 -13.64 -2.28 5.48
CA GLN A 73 -13.29 -0.96 6.01
C GLN A 73 -11.79 -0.70 5.94
N CYS A 74 -10.96 -1.73 6.13
CA CYS A 74 -9.52 -1.60 5.92
C CYS A 74 -9.19 -1.30 4.45
N LEU A 75 -9.85 -1.97 3.49
CA LEU A 75 -9.66 -1.75 2.06
C LEU A 75 -10.12 -0.35 1.62
N ASP A 76 -11.22 0.15 2.19
CA ASP A 76 -11.71 1.51 1.93
C ASP A 76 -10.77 2.59 2.48
N LEU A 77 -10.26 2.42 3.70
CA LEU A 77 -9.45 3.45 4.37
C LEU A 77 -8.02 3.54 3.86
N VAL A 78 -7.43 2.43 3.41
CA VAL A 78 -6.03 2.38 2.95
C VAL A 78 -5.87 2.97 1.54
N GLY A 79 -6.91 2.96 0.69
CA GLY A 79 -6.79 3.47 -0.68
C GLY A 79 -7.82 2.88 -1.64
N PRO A 80 -9.11 3.01 -1.32
CA PRO A 80 -10.24 2.23 -1.85
C PRO A 80 -9.88 1.02 -2.73
N VAL A 81 -9.24 0.03 -2.13
CA VAL A 81 -8.62 -1.09 -2.85
C VAL A 81 -9.68 -2.13 -3.22
N LYS A 82 -9.85 -2.38 -4.52
CA LYS A 82 -10.71 -3.48 -5.00
C LYS A 82 -9.95 -4.80 -4.98
N ALA A 83 -10.11 -5.55 -3.90
CA ALA A 83 -9.62 -6.92 -3.83
C ALA A 83 -10.47 -7.84 -4.73
N GLY A 84 -9.82 -8.80 -5.41
CA GLY A 84 -10.54 -9.87 -6.10
C GLY A 84 -11.26 -10.79 -5.10
N ALA A 85 -12.34 -11.45 -5.53
CA ALA A 85 -13.17 -12.27 -4.63
C ALA A 85 -12.39 -13.31 -3.82
N ALA A 86 -11.44 -14.01 -4.46
CA ALA A 86 -10.59 -14.99 -3.77
C ALA A 86 -9.68 -14.34 -2.71
N SER A 87 -9.06 -13.20 -3.02
CA SER A 87 -8.19 -12.48 -2.07
C SER A 87 -8.99 -11.89 -0.91
N HIS A 88 -10.17 -11.34 -1.20
CA HIS A 88 -11.09 -10.85 -0.17
C HIS A 88 -11.49 -11.98 0.78
N GLN A 89 -11.91 -13.13 0.24
CA GLN A 89 -12.27 -14.29 1.04
C GLN A 89 -11.11 -14.74 1.95
N GLN A 90 -9.88 -14.80 1.43
CA GLN A 90 -8.70 -15.15 2.23
C GLN A 90 -8.45 -14.16 3.37
N LEU A 91 -8.62 -12.85 3.13
CA LEU A 91 -8.49 -11.83 4.17
C LEU A 91 -9.57 -11.98 5.25
N VAL A 92 -10.82 -12.26 4.86
CA VAL A 92 -11.93 -12.49 5.81
C VAL A 92 -11.71 -13.76 6.62
N GLU A 93 -11.28 -14.85 5.99
CA GLU A 93 -10.92 -16.10 6.67
C GLU A 93 -9.80 -15.85 7.68
N HIS A 94 -8.78 -15.09 7.31
CA HIS A 94 -7.69 -14.72 8.22
C HIS A 94 -8.18 -13.89 9.41
N ALA A 95 -8.99 -12.85 9.16
CA ALA A 95 -9.56 -12.02 10.23
C ALA A 95 -10.44 -12.83 11.18
N SER A 96 -11.18 -13.82 10.65
CA SER A 96 -12.07 -14.69 11.41
C SER A 96 -11.34 -15.63 12.38
N GLN A 97 -10.05 -15.93 12.16
CA GLN A 97 -9.26 -16.80 13.04
C GLN A 97 -9.15 -16.26 14.47
N ARG A 98 -9.32 -14.94 14.66
CA ARG A 98 -9.25 -14.28 15.97
C ARG A 98 -10.64 -13.95 16.57
N GLY A 99 -11.73 -14.37 15.92
CA GLY A 99 -13.09 -14.09 16.35
C GLY A 99 -13.53 -12.65 16.08
N GLU A 100 -14.50 -12.17 16.86
CA GLU A 100 -15.01 -10.80 16.76
C GLU A 100 -13.91 -9.78 17.10
N PHE A 101 -13.69 -8.80 16.22
CA PHE A 101 -12.69 -7.78 16.45
C PHE A 101 -13.22 -6.74 17.44
N ARG A 102 -12.50 -6.59 18.56
CA ARG A 102 -12.83 -5.64 19.63
C ARG A 102 -11.66 -4.73 19.90
N TRP A 103 -11.91 -3.44 19.94
CA TRP A 103 -10.95 -2.47 20.45
C TRP A 103 -10.72 -2.72 21.94
N GLY A 104 -9.46 -2.75 22.37
CA GLY A 104 -9.16 -2.75 23.80
C GLY A 104 -9.78 -1.49 24.43
N THR A 105 -10.53 -1.67 25.52
CA THR A 105 -10.95 -0.54 26.36
C THR A 105 -9.69 0.10 26.95
N ALA A 106 -9.55 1.41 26.76
CA ALA A 106 -8.56 2.20 27.50
C ALA A 106 -8.86 2.17 29.01
#